data_AF-U7PXV3-F1
#
_entry.id   AF-U7PXV3-F1
#
_cell.length_a   1.000
_cell.length_b   1.000
_cell.length_c   1.000
_cell.angle_alpha   90.00
_cell.angle_beta   90.00
_cell.angle_gamma   90.00
#
_symmetry.space_group_name_H-M   'P 1'
#
loop_
_entity.id
_entity.type
_entity.pdbx_description
1 polymer ?
#
loop_
_entity_poly.entity_id
_entity_poly.type
_entity_poly.pdbx_seq_one_letter_code
_entity_poly.pdbx_strand_id
1 'polypeptide(L)'
;MATMMESPATVYSDNLYQVASRSHMVSGSSQGPFVEFARAHPKGAVRFRPFEHGLNATARRSIEEFQIYPFESIEEFCRHIPYASGKKDFFEKTGRESFEVFQYVFKVPGDDKEYHVMWDYNVGLVRMTPFFKCCKYSKVRDNSVGVEHEHPKMR
;
A
#
# COMPACT_ATOMS: atom_id res chain seq x y z
N MET A 1 33.52 7.35 15.92
CA MET A 1 33.07 6.88 14.60
C MET A 1 31.58 6.60 14.70
N ALA A 2 30.74 7.46 14.10
CA ALA A 2 29.29 7.29 14.12
C ALA A 2 28.86 6.67 12.78
N THR A 3 28.42 5.41 12.82
CA THR A 3 27.90 4.69 11.65
C THR A 3 26.47 5.16 11.39
N MET A 4 26.25 5.92 10.32
CA MET A 4 24.92 6.27 9.85
C MET A 4 24.23 4.99 9.34
N MET A 5 23.16 4.56 10.01
CA MET A 5 22.30 3.49 9.51
C MET A 5 21.44 4.06 8.37
N GLU A 6 21.81 3.76 7.13
CA GLU A 6 20.92 3.95 5.98
C GLU A 6 19.75 2.98 6.10
N SER A 7 18.54 3.53 6.27
CA SER A 7 17.32 2.74 6.25
C SER A 7 17.01 2.34 4.81
N PRO A 8 16.87 1.03 4.50
CA PRO A 8 16.63 0.60 3.13
C PRO A 8 15.22 1.00 2.70
N ALA A 9 15.11 2.01 1.85
CA ALA A 9 13.89 2.28 1.11
C ALA A 9 13.56 1.06 0.24
N THR A 10 12.61 0.22 0.68
CA THR A 10 12.09 -0.86 -0.15
C THR A 10 11.34 -0.27 -1.33
N VAL A 11 11.98 -0.31 -2.50
CA VAL A 11 11.36 -0.12 -3.81
C VAL A 11 10.43 -1.32 -4.04
N TYR A 12 9.23 -1.28 -3.48
CA TYR A 12 8.13 -2.10 -3.95
C TYR A 12 7.59 -1.41 -5.20
N SER A 13 8.08 -1.85 -6.36
CA SER A 13 7.54 -1.46 -7.64
C SER A 13 6.06 -1.87 -7.70
N ASP A 14 5.17 -0.92 -7.96
CA ASP A 14 3.74 -1.12 -8.26
C ASP A 14 3.50 -2.03 -9.51
N ASN A 15 4.56 -2.62 -10.08
CA ASN A 15 4.57 -3.43 -11.31
C ASN A 15 4.43 -4.96 -11.07
N LEU A 16 4.22 -5.44 -9.85
CA LEU A 16 4.05 -6.89 -9.58
C LEU A 16 2.69 -7.47 -10.05
N TYR A 17 1.90 -6.70 -10.80
CA TYR A 17 0.69 -7.15 -11.49
C TYR A 17 0.86 -7.31 -13.01
N GLN A 18 2.05 -7.66 -13.49
CA GLN A 18 2.31 -7.91 -14.91
C GLN A 18 2.28 -9.39 -15.35
N VAL A 19 1.81 -10.32 -14.52
CA VAL A 19 1.71 -11.73 -14.92
C VAL A 19 0.24 -12.16 -14.96
N ALA A 20 -0.17 -12.61 -16.16
CA ALA A 20 -1.43 -13.27 -16.52
C ALA A 20 -2.65 -12.37 -16.84
N SER A 21 -2.56 -11.57 -17.90
CA SER A 21 -3.64 -11.48 -18.90
C SER A 21 -3.15 -10.81 -20.18
N ARG A 22 -3.00 -11.60 -21.25
CA ARG A 22 -2.86 -11.09 -22.61
C ARG A 22 -4.22 -10.51 -23.02
N SER A 23 -4.37 -9.19 -23.05
CA SER A 23 -5.43 -8.50 -23.80
C SER A 23 -5.06 -7.04 -24.03
N HIS A 24 -4.79 -6.73 -25.31
CA HIS A 24 -4.91 -5.48 -26.05
C HIS A 24 -4.75 -4.12 -25.35
N MET A 25 -3.80 -3.34 -25.90
CA MET A 25 -3.57 -1.93 -25.62
C MET A 25 -4.70 -1.06 -26.20
N VAL A 26 -5.31 -0.23 -25.35
CA VAL A 26 -6.00 1.02 -25.75
C VAL A 26 -5.64 2.11 -24.74
N SER A 27 -5.32 3.28 -25.26
CA SER A 27 -4.92 4.49 -24.56
C SER A 27 -6.09 5.17 -23.83
N GLY A 28 -5.76 5.98 -22.82
CA GLY A 28 -6.63 7.10 -22.41
C GLY A 28 -7.55 6.84 -21.22
N SER A 29 -6.99 6.94 -20.01
CA SER A 29 -7.56 7.58 -18.81
C SER A 29 -6.80 7.03 -17.60
N SER A 30 -6.41 7.92 -16.68
CA SER A 30 -5.54 7.62 -15.54
C SER A 30 -6.25 6.87 -14.41
N GLN A 31 -7.01 5.83 -14.73
CA GLN A 31 -7.53 4.91 -13.73
C GLN A 31 -6.42 3.88 -13.43
N GLY A 32 -5.99 3.82 -12.18
CA GLY A 32 -5.06 2.79 -11.73
C GLY A 32 -5.61 1.39 -11.99
N PRO A 33 -4.79 0.33 -11.89
CA PRO A 33 -5.29 -1.04 -12.04
C PRO A 33 -6.46 -1.28 -11.09
N PHE A 34 -7.56 -1.82 -11.64
CA PHE A 34 -8.76 -2.18 -10.89
C PHE A 34 -8.41 -3.15 -9.76
N VAL A 35 -8.90 -2.89 -8.55
CA VAL A 35 -8.67 -3.77 -7.38
C VAL A 35 -9.69 -4.91 -7.44
N GLU A 36 -9.19 -6.12 -7.70
CA GLU A 36 -10.04 -7.31 -7.74
C GLU A 36 -10.31 -7.85 -6.32
N PHE A 37 -11.60 -8.06 -6.03
CA PHE A 37 -12.11 -8.69 -4.82
C PHE A 37 -12.63 -10.09 -5.14
N ALA A 38 -11.72 -11.06 -5.24
CA ALA A 38 -12.05 -12.47 -5.35
C ALA A 38 -12.30 -13.06 -3.96
N ARG A 39 -13.41 -13.77 -3.77
CA ARG A 39 -13.70 -14.45 -2.50
C ARG A 39 -12.67 -15.54 -2.22
N ALA A 40 -12.05 -15.48 -1.05
CA ALA A 40 -11.12 -16.50 -0.57
C ALA A 40 -11.05 -16.46 0.96
N HIS A 41 -10.92 -17.65 1.55
CA HIS A 41 -10.78 -17.80 2.99
C HIS A 41 -9.33 -17.55 3.43
N PRO A 42 -9.10 -17.10 4.68
CA PRO A 42 -7.76 -16.96 5.22
C PRO A 42 -7.00 -18.30 5.22
N LYS A 43 -5.70 -18.24 4.98
CA LYS A 43 -4.78 -19.38 5.06
C LYS A 43 -3.97 -19.30 6.34
N GLY A 44 -3.91 -20.41 7.07
CA GLY A 44 -3.12 -20.51 8.30
C GLY A 44 -3.63 -19.62 9.43
N ALA A 45 -2.72 -19.11 10.26
CA ALA A 45 -3.07 -18.39 11.48
C ALA A 45 -3.46 -16.92 11.20
N VAL A 46 -4.66 -16.53 11.59
CA VAL A 46 -5.11 -15.12 11.56
C VAL A 46 -4.85 -14.47 12.91
N ARG A 47 -3.84 -13.61 12.99
CA ARG A 47 -3.45 -12.92 14.23
C ARG A 47 -3.90 -11.45 14.27
N PHE A 48 -4.14 -10.85 13.10
CA PHE A 48 -4.53 -9.45 12.96
C PHE A 48 -5.80 -9.34 12.10
N ARG A 49 -6.96 -9.59 12.73
CA ARG A 49 -8.28 -9.51 12.10
C ARG A 49 -8.70 -8.06 11.82
N PRO A 50 -9.54 -7.83 10.79
CA PRO A 50 -10.21 -6.54 10.64
C PRO A 50 -11.10 -6.25 11.87
N PHE A 51 -11.17 -4.98 12.25
CA PHE A 51 -12.03 -4.52 13.33
C PHE A 51 -13.30 -3.90 12.75
N GLU A 52 -14.33 -4.72 12.56
CA GLU A 52 -15.59 -4.33 11.90
C GLU A 52 -16.77 -4.18 12.88
N HIS A 53 -16.62 -4.68 14.11
CA HIS A 53 -17.68 -4.74 15.11
C HIS A 53 -17.46 -3.74 16.26
N GLY A 54 -18.54 -3.35 16.95
CA GLY A 54 -18.44 -2.48 18.12
C GLY A 54 -18.09 -1.01 17.80
N LEU A 55 -18.28 -0.59 16.54
CA LEU A 55 -17.99 0.77 16.10
C LEU A 55 -18.98 1.79 16.68
N ASN A 56 -18.46 2.93 17.12
CA ASN A 56 -19.26 4.08 17.53
C ASN A 56 -19.84 4.82 16.30
N ALA A 57 -20.75 5.77 16.55
CA ALA A 57 -21.42 6.52 15.49
C ALA A 57 -20.45 7.31 14.58
N THR A 58 -19.37 7.86 15.15
CA THR A 58 -18.36 8.60 14.39
C THR A 58 -17.63 7.70 13.40
N ALA A 59 -17.19 6.52 13.84
CA ALA A 59 -16.49 5.55 13.00
C ALA A 59 -17.39 5.05 11.86
N ARG A 60 -18.67 4.78 12.13
CA ARG A 60 -19.64 4.39 11.09
C ARG A 60 -19.84 5.48 10.04
N ARG A 61 -19.98 6.74 10.47
CA ARG A 61 -20.07 7.88 9.54
C ARG A 61 -18.85 7.96 8.63
N SER A 62 -17.64 7.76 9.16
CA SER A 62 -16.43 7.75 8.35
C SER A 62 -16.39 6.60 7.35
N ILE A 63 -16.87 5.41 7.71
CA ILE A 63 -16.98 4.27 6.78
C ILE A 63 -17.87 4.62 5.58
N GLU A 64 -19.03 5.25 5.85
CA GLU A 64 -19.96 5.70 4.83
C GLU A 64 -19.36 6.81 3.96
N GLU A 65 -18.77 7.83 4.60
CA GLU A 65 -18.14 8.98 3.94
C GLU A 65 -17.01 8.56 2.99
N PHE A 66 -16.17 7.63 3.42
CA PHE A 66 -15.03 7.14 2.64
C PHE A 66 -15.35 5.90 1.78
N GLN A 67 -16.62 5.50 1.72
CA GLN A 67 -17.10 4.38 0.89
C GLN A 67 -16.23 3.11 1.03
N ILE A 68 -15.94 2.72 2.28
CA ILE A 68 -15.05 1.57 2.53
C ILE A 68 -15.68 0.28 2.02
N TYR A 69 -14.96 -0.46 1.18
CA TYR A 69 -15.41 -1.74 0.62
C TYR A 69 -14.31 -2.81 0.73
N PRO A 70 -14.62 -4.06 1.12
CA PRO A 70 -15.93 -4.62 1.47
C PRO A 70 -16.11 -4.64 3.00
N PHE A 71 -16.45 -3.50 3.59
CA PHE A 71 -16.70 -3.42 5.04
C PHE A 71 -17.79 -4.44 5.48
N GLU A 72 -17.60 -5.03 6.66
CA GLU A 72 -18.35 -6.19 7.23
C GLU A 72 -18.10 -7.54 6.53
N SER A 73 -17.25 -7.58 5.51
CA SER A 73 -16.92 -8.80 4.78
C SER A 73 -15.45 -8.87 4.41
N ILE A 74 -14.57 -8.06 5.03
CA ILE A 74 -13.16 -7.98 4.65
C ILE A 74 -12.48 -9.36 4.72
N GLU A 75 -12.82 -10.18 5.72
CA GLU A 75 -12.24 -11.52 5.86
C GLU A 75 -12.59 -12.47 4.71
N GLU A 76 -13.68 -12.22 3.96
CA GLU A 76 -14.09 -13.04 2.82
C GLU A 76 -13.25 -12.82 1.56
N PHE A 77 -12.41 -11.78 1.53
CA PHE A 77 -11.65 -11.36 0.35
C PHE A 77 -10.13 -11.41 0.60
N CYS A 78 -9.66 -12.50 1.20
CA CYS A 78 -8.25 -12.74 1.44
C CYS A 78 -7.44 -12.84 0.15
N ARG A 79 -6.15 -12.48 0.21
CA ARG A 79 -5.22 -12.74 -0.89
C ARG A 79 -3.93 -13.38 -0.42
N HIS A 80 -3.41 -14.26 -1.27
CA HIS A 80 -2.08 -14.82 -1.16
C HIS A 80 -1.18 -14.11 -2.17
N ILE A 81 -0.08 -13.50 -1.70
CA ILE A 81 0.85 -12.74 -2.53
C ILE A 81 2.23 -13.37 -2.42
N PRO A 82 2.71 -14.08 -3.45
CA PRO A 82 4.07 -14.61 -3.48
C PRO A 82 5.11 -13.51 -3.37
N TYR A 83 6.15 -13.72 -2.57
CA TYR A 83 7.28 -12.80 -2.47
C TYR A 83 8.29 -13.08 -3.58
N ALA A 84 8.07 -12.45 -4.74
CA ALA A 84 8.98 -12.54 -5.88
C ALA A 84 9.93 -11.33 -5.93
N SER A 85 10.72 -11.11 -4.87
CA SER A 85 11.82 -10.15 -4.92
C SER A 85 13.13 -10.84 -5.26
N GLY A 86 14.00 -10.18 -6.02
CA GLY A 86 15.38 -10.65 -6.22
C GLY A 86 16.19 -10.72 -4.91
N LYS A 87 15.68 -10.14 -3.82
CA LYS A 87 16.23 -10.27 -2.47
C LYS A 87 15.83 -11.62 -1.88
N LYS A 88 16.76 -12.57 -1.88
CA LYS A 88 16.57 -13.94 -1.37
C LYS A 88 16.37 -14.01 0.15
N ASP A 89 16.70 -12.94 0.87
CA ASP A 89 16.67 -12.91 2.33
C ASP A 89 15.26 -13.02 2.95
N PHE A 90 14.16 -12.84 2.19
CA PHE A 90 12.83 -12.82 2.80
C PHE A 90 12.48 -14.17 3.44
N PHE A 91 12.70 -15.26 2.71
CA PHE A 91 12.51 -16.60 3.24
C PHE A 91 13.47 -16.87 4.40
N GLU A 92 14.76 -16.55 4.25
CA GLU A 92 15.77 -16.77 5.29
C GLU A 92 15.46 -16.01 6.59
N LYS A 93 14.93 -14.78 6.50
CA LYS A 93 14.63 -13.94 7.66
C LYS A 93 13.28 -14.25 8.31
N THR A 94 12.31 -14.72 7.53
CA THR A 94 10.92 -14.83 8.00
C THR A 94 10.37 -16.25 8.03
N GLY A 95 11.03 -17.20 7.37
CA GLY A 95 10.54 -18.56 7.16
C GLY A 95 9.32 -18.64 6.23
N ARG A 96 9.03 -17.57 5.46
CA ARG A 96 7.85 -17.45 4.61
C ARG A 96 8.23 -17.10 3.18
N GLU A 97 7.44 -17.57 2.23
CA GLU A 97 7.60 -17.29 0.79
C GLU A 97 6.53 -16.35 0.24
N SER A 98 5.55 -16.00 1.07
CA SER A 98 4.38 -15.20 0.69
C SER A 98 3.90 -14.30 1.82
N PHE A 99 3.05 -13.35 1.45
CA PHE A 99 2.17 -12.64 2.37
C PHE A 99 0.75 -13.19 2.27
N GLU A 100 0.13 -13.33 3.43
CA GLU A 100 -1.28 -13.65 3.56
C GLU A 100 -2.01 -12.38 4.01
N VAL A 101 -2.82 -11.78 3.14
CA VAL A 101 -3.30 -10.41 3.33
C VAL A 101 -4.82 -10.29 3.34
N PHE A 102 -5.31 -9.37 4.17
CA PHE A 102 -6.62 -8.77 4.02
C PHE A 102 -6.49 -7.47 3.21
N GLN A 103 -7.60 -7.03 2.63
CA GLN A 103 -7.62 -5.82 1.82
C GLN A 103 -8.98 -5.11 1.88
N TYR A 104 -8.95 -3.79 1.77
CA TYR A 104 -10.11 -2.97 1.47
C TYR A 104 -9.71 -1.81 0.54
N VAL A 105 -10.70 -1.16 -0.06
CA VAL A 105 -10.54 0.11 -0.75
C VAL A 105 -11.34 1.19 -0.05
N PHE A 106 -10.88 2.43 -0.15
CA PHE A 106 -11.64 3.61 0.26
C PHE A 106 -11.51 4.72 -0.79
N LYS A 107 -12.43 5.67 -0.76
CA LYS A 107 -12.45 6.87 -1.61
C LYS A 107 -12.45 8.10 -0.73
N VAL A 108 -11.79 9.18 -1.16
CA VAL A 108 -11.88 10.47 -0.49
C VAL A 108 -12.99 11.29 -1.15
N PRO A 109 -13.92 11.91 -0.41
CA PRO A 109 -14.93 12.78 -1.00
C PRO A 109 -14.31 13.85 -1.92
N GLY A 110 -14.80 13.90 -3.16
CA GLY A 110 -14.26 14.80 -4.20
C GLY A 110 -13.00 14.31 -4.90
N ASP A 111 -12.58 13.06 -4.67
CA ASP A 111 -11.54 12.38 -5.43
C ASP A 111 -12.13 11.15 -6.13
N ASP A 112 -11.90 11.03 -7.44
CA ASP A 112 -12.41 9.90 -8.23
C ASP A 112 -11.60 8.62 -8.03
N LYS A 113 -10.48 8.70 -7.29
CA LYS A 113 -9.55 7.60 -7.10
C LYS A 113 -9.89 6.70 -5.92
N GLU A 114 -9.77 5.39 -6.15
CA GLU A 114 -9.76 4.38 -5.10
C GLU A 114 -8.35 4.16 -4.51
N TYR A 115 -8.29 4.10 -3.18
CA TYR A 115 -7.08 3.86 -2.42
C TYR A 115 -7.11 2.47 -1.80
N HIS A 116 -6.20 1.60 -2.26
CA HIS A 116 -6.12 0.19 -1.86
C HIS A 116 -5.27 0.02 -0.61
N VAL A 117 -5.90 -0.44 0.47
CA VAL A 117 -5.25 -0.80 1.73
C VAL A 117 -5.16 -2.30 1.84
N MET A 118 -4.00 -2.78 2.28
CA MET A 118 -3.73 -4.20 2.52
C MET A 118 -2.80 -4.35 3.71
N TRP A 119 -2.96 -5.44 4.46
CA TRP A 119 -2.08 -5.81 5.55
C TRP A 119 -1.92 -7.32 5.66
N ASP A 120 -0.73 -7.75 6.07
CA ASP A 120 -0.43 -9.14 6.38
C ASP A 120 -1.10 -9.53 7.71
N TYR A 121 -2.07 -10.44 7.66
CA TYR A 121 -2.83 -10.83 8.85
C TYR A 121 -2.11 -11.84 9.76
N ASN A 122 -0.95 -12.37 9.34
CA ASN A 122 -0.12 -13.20 10.20
C ASN A 122 0.75 -12.35 11.12
N VAL A 123 1.24 -11.18 10.67
CA VAL A 123 2.22 -10.36 11.42
C VAL A 123 1.81 -8.89 11.65
N GLY A 124 0.74 -8.42 11.04
CA GLY A 124 0.23 -7.05 11.22
C GLY A 124 0.95 -5.99 10.40
N LEU A 125 1.74 -6.39 9.39
CA LEU A 125 2.46 -5.45 8.54
C LEU A 125 1.48 -4.76 7.58
N VAL A 126 1.36 -3.43 7.70
CA VAL A 126 0.43 -2.61 6.90
C VAL A 126 1.17 -1.91 5.75
N ARG A 127 0.59 -1.93 4.55
CA ARG A 127 1.05 -1.10 3.44
C ARG A 127 0.60 0.34 3.63
N MET A 128 1.51 1.21 4.07
CA MET A 128 1.17 2.61 4.42
C MET A 128 0.95 3.55 3.22
N THR A 129 1.47 3.22 2.04
CA THR A 129 1.41 4.04 0.82
C THR A 129 0.03 4.67 0.48
N PRO A 130 -1.11 3.96 0.51
CA PRO A 130 -2.43 4.54 0.22
C PRO A 130 -2.78 5.76 1.08
N PHE A 131 -2.46 5.74 2.37
CA PHE A 131 -2.75 6.84 3.30
C PHE A 131 -1.97 8.12 2.96
N PHE A 132 -0.72 7.99 2.51
CA PHE A 132 0.05 9.15 2.06
C PHE A 132 -0.40 9.64 0.68
N LYS A 133 -0.73 8.71 -0.23
CA LYS A 133 -1.20 9.05 -1.57
C LYS A 133 -2.53 9.82 -1.54
N CYS A 134 -3.44 9.52 -0.60
CA CYS A 134 -4.73 10.20 -0.51
C CYS A 134 -4.64 11.65 0.00
N CYS A 135 -3.59 11.99 0.74
CA CYS A 135 -3.32 13.37 1.17
C CYS A 135 -2.73 14.26 0.06
N LYS A 136 -2.59 13.74 -1.17
CA LYS A 136 -1.99 14.45 -2.32
C LYS A 136 -0.57 14.95 -2.06
N TYR A 137 0.15 14.33 -1.11
CA TYR A 137 1.55 14.62 -0.90
C TYR A 137 2.37 14.14 -2.09
N SER A 138 3.16 15.04 -2.66
CA SER A 138 4.16 14.67 -3.64
C SER A 138 5.24 13.84 -2.95
N LYS A 139 5.76 12.82 -3.64
CA LYS A 139 6.97 12.14 -3.19
C LYS A 139 8.06 13.20 -3.06
N VAL A 140 8.63 13.35 -1.86
CA VAL A 140 9.79 14.24 -1.67
C VAL A 140 10.84 13.80 -2.67
N ARG A 141 11.12 14.70 -3.61
CA ARG A 141 12.30 14.60 -4.45
C ARG A 141 13.33 15.46 -3.74
N ASP A 142 14.54 14.96 -3.59
CA ASP A 142 15.70 15.82 -3.36
C ASP A 142 15.82 16.70 -4.59
N ASN A 143 15.07 17.80 -4.64
CA ASN A 143 15.55 18.95 -5.35
C ASN A 143 16.64 19.49 -4.43
N SER A 144 17.88 19.13 -4.75
CA SER A 144 19.05 19.94 -4.43
C SER A 144 18.77 21.36 -4.92
N VAL A 145 18.04 22.14 -4.12
CA VAL A 145 18.08 23.58 -4.17
C VAL A 145 19.49 23.91 -3.69
N GLY A 146 20.36 24.22 -4.66
CA GLY A 146 21.69 24.73 -4.39
C GLY A 146 21.55 25.98 -3.53
N VAL A 147 21.74 25.79 -2.23
CA VAL A 147 22.11 26.84 -1.29
C VAL A 147 23.64 26.78 -1.20
N GLU A 148 24.27 27.94 -1.05
CA GLU A 148 25.73 28.21 -0.96
C GLU A 148 26.39 28.66 -2.28
N HIS A 149 27.12 29.77 -2.41
CA HIS A 149 27.35 30.96 -1.58
C HIS A 149 28.06 31.97 -2.50
N GLU A 150 27.39 33.02 -3.01
CA GLU A 150 28.07 34.03 -3.81
C GLU A 150 28.86 34.97 -2.88
N HIS A 151 30.19 34.84 -2.85
CA HIS A 151 31.08 35.77 -2.16
C HIS A 151 31.13 37.11 -2.93
N PRO A 152 30.87 38.26 -2.29
CA PRO A 152 31.07 39.54 -2.95
C PRO A 152 32.58 39.78 -3.10
N LYS A 153 33.05 39.91 -4.35
CA LYS A 153 34.38 40.44 -4.63
C LYS A 153 34.42 41.90 -4.23
N MET A 154 35.19 42.23 -3.20
CA MET A 154 35.58 43.61 -2.92
C MET A 154 36.42 44.15 -4.08
N ARG A 155 36.12 45.39 -4.45
CA ARG A 155 36.77 46.17 -5.51
C ARG A 155 37.98 46.91 -4.97
#